data_AF-A0A2V7D7X4-F1
#
_entry.id   AF-A0A2V7D7X4-F1
#
_cell.length_a   1.000
_cell.length_b   1.000
_cell.length_c   1.000
_cell.angle_alpha   90.00
_cell.angle_beta   90.00
_cell.angle_gamma   90.00
#
_symmetry.space_group_name_H-M   'P 1'
#
loop_
_entity.id
_entity.type
_entity.pdbx_description
1 polymer ?
#
loop_
_entity_poly.entity_id
_entity_poly.type
_entity_poly.pdbx_seq_one_letter_code
_entity_poly.pdbx_strand_id
1 'polypeptide(L)' 'MFGRLPHVTPMLATLVAAAFHRHGWVYEEKLDGWRIVAHKEGPRVWLVSRTGRDHAGRFPRSPRPSAGYRRRR' A
#
# COMPACT_ATOMS: atom_id res chain seq x y z
N MET A 1 2.21 -21.74 1.66
CA MET A 1 0.89 -21.45 1.05
C MET A 1 0.28 -20.27 1.78
N PHE A 2 0.12 -19.12 1.11
CA PHE A 2 -0.63 -17.99 1.64
C PHE A 2 -2.09 -18.42 1.78
N GLY A 3 -2.54 -18.70 3.00
CA GLY A 3 -3.92 -19.06 3.26
C GLY A 3 -4.83 -17.93 2.81
N ARG A 4 -5.50 -18.10 1.67
CA ARG A 4 -6.65 -17.34 1.15
C ARG A 4 -6.59 -15.81 1.33
N LEU A 5 -5.42 -15.19 1.18
CA LEU A 5 -5.34 -13.74 1.03
C LEU A 5 -5.91 -13.40 -0.35
N PRO A 6 -6.89 -12.49 -0.46
CA PRO A 6 -7.35 -12.06 -1.77
C PRO A 6 -6.16 -11.47 -2.53
N HIS A 7 -5.84 -12.07 -3.67
CA HIS A 7 -4.79 -11.57 -4.54
C HIS A 7 -5.28 -10.28 -5.20
N VAL A 8 -4.80 -9.14 -4.70
CA VAL A 8 -5.11 -7.83 -5.26
C VAL A 8 -3.96 -7.40 -6.17
N THR A 9 -4.26 -7.21 -7.45
CA THR A 9 -3.32 -6.60 -8.40
C THR A 9 -3.38 -5.08 -8.24
N PRO A 10 -2.27 -4.39 -7.88
CA PRO A 10 -2.29 -2.94 -7.72
C PRO A 10 -2.64 -2.22 -9.02
N MET A 11 -3.58 -1.26 -8.96
CA MET A 11 -3.96 -0.42 -10.10
C MET A 11 -2.76 0.35 -10.67
N LEU A 12 -2.53 0.37 -11.97
CA LEU A 12 -1.46 1.17 -12.57
C LEU A 12 -1.95 2.58 -12.88
N ALA A 13 -1.05 3.57 -12.72
CA ALA A 13 -1.31 4.93 -13.16
C ALA A 13 -1.09 5.02 -14.68
N THR A 14 -1.96 5.76 -15.36
CA THR A 14 -1.79 6.06 -16.78
C THR A 14 -0.77 7.18 -16.93
N LEU A 15 0.27 6.97 -17.73
CA LEU A 15 1.24 8.00 -18.05
C LEU A 15 0.61 9.05 -18.97
N VAL A 16 0.76 10.32 -18.62
CA VAL A 16 0.30 11.46 -19.42
C VAL A 16 1.48 12.35 -19.80
N ALA A 17 1.37 13.05 -20.94
CA ALA A 17 2.48 13.82 -21.50
C ALA A 17 2.80 15.13 -20.74
N ALA A 18 1.82 15.68 -20.02
CA ALA A 18 1.98 16.94 -19.29
C ALA A 18 1.17 16.93 -17.99
N ALA A 19 1.62 17.72 -17.01
CA ALA A 19 0.87 17.97 -15.78
C ALA A 19 -0.45 18.69 -16.09
N PHE A 20 -1.50 18.41 -15.32
CA PHE A 20 -2.82 19.01 -15.51
C PHE A 20 -3.52 19.29 -14.18
N HIS A 21 -4.42 20.28 -14.20
CA HIS A 21 -5.36 20.55 -13.12
C HIS A 21 -6.81 20.51 -13.63
N ARG A 22 -7.68 19.71 -13.00
CA ARG A 22 -9.09 19.56 -13.42
C ARG A 22 -9.99 19.30 -12.19
N HIS A 23 -11.20 19.84 -12.22
CA HIS A 23 -12.21 19.57 -11.18
C HIS A 23 -12.48 18.06 -11.06
N GLY A 24 -12.69 17.57 -9.83
CA GLY A 24 -12.93 16.16 -9.53
C GLY A 24 -11.68 15.29 -9.40
N TRP A 25 -10.48 15.86 -9.53
CA TRP A 25 -9.22 15.15 -9.30
C TRP A 25 -8.66 15.37 -7.89
N VAL A 26 -8.13 14.29 -7.31
CA VAL A 26 -7.33 14.33 -6.07
C VAL A 26 -5.88 14.08 -6.45
N TYR A 27 -4.96 14.84 -5.85
CA TYR A 27 -3.53 14.76 -6.11
C TYR A 27 -2.80 14.24 -4.88
N GLU A 28 -1.92 13.26 -5.09
CA GLU A 28 -1.06 12.68 -4.07
C GLU A 28 0.41 12.80 -4.50
N GLU A 29 1.32 12.89 -3.54
CA GLU A 29 2.76 12.90 -3.82
C GLU A 29 3.18 11.55 -4.40
N LYS A 30 3.98 11.58 -5.48
CA LYS A 30 4.57 10.36 -6.04
C LYS A 30 5.73 9.90 -5.15
N LEU A 31 5.47 8.87 -4.33
CA LEU A 31 6.50 8.21 -3.55
C LEU A 31 7.29 7.22 -4.41
N ASP A 32 8.62 7.32 -4.40
CA ASP A 32 9.50 6.35 -5.04
C ASP A 32 9.98 5.31 -4.03
N GLY A 33 9.72 4.04 -4.32
CA GLY A 33 9.90 2.95 -3.38
C GLY A 33 9.17 1.70 -3.82
N TRP A 34 8.94 0.77 -2.88
CA TRP A 34 8.23 -0.45 -3.21
C TRP A 34 6.74 -0.29 -3.07
N ARG A 35 6.03 -0.73 -4.10
CA ARG A 35 4.59 -0.85 -4.05
C ARG A 35 4.21 -2.12 -3.32
N ILE A 36 3.57 -1.95 -2.16
CA ILE A 36 3.19 -3.02 -1.24
C ILE A 36 1.69 -2.98 -0.99
N VAL A 37 1.05 -4.15 -1.06
CA VAL A 37 -0.28 -4.39 -0.50
C VAL A 37 -0.09 -4.94 0.91
N ALA A 38 -0.54 -4.19 1.91
CA ALA A 38 -0.51 -4.63 3.29
C ALA A 38 -1.83 -5.35 3.63
N HIS A 39 -1.73 -6.60 4.05
CA HIS A 39 -2.86 -7.33 4.64
C HIS A 39 -2.64 -7.48 6.14
N LYS A 40 -3.65 -7.15 6.94
CA LYS A 40 -3.59 -7.26 8.40
C LYS A 40 -4.79 -8.06 8.91
N GLU A 41 -4.49 -9.16 9.58
CA GLU A 41 -5.47 -10.02 10.24
C GLU A 41 -5.06 -10.21 11.71
N GLY A 42 -5.76 -9.54 12.63
CA GLY A 42 -5.39 -9.52 14.04
C GLY A 42 -3.93 -9.03 14.23
N PRO A 43 -3.04 -9.86 14.83
CA PRO A 43 -1.62 -9.55 15.00
C PRO A 43 -0.75 -9.88 13.78
N ARG A 44 -1.30 -10.58 12.78
CA ARG A 44 -0.55 -10.99 11.59
C ARG A 44 -0.58 -9.89 10.53
N VAL A 45 0.57 -9.64 9.93
CA VAL A 45 0.75 -8.67 8.85
C VAL A 45 1.54 -9.32 7.73
N TRP A 46 1.05 -9.18 6.50
CA TRP A 46 1.75 -9.55 5.27
C TRP A 46 1.99 -8.30 4.45
N LEU A 47 3.18 -8.17 3.87
CA LEU A 47 3.58 -7.04 3.04
C LEU A 47 3.91 -7.56 1.63
N VAL A 48 2.89 -7.68 0.80
CA VAL A 48 3.01 -8.33 -0.52
C VAL A 48 3.38 -7.30 -1.57
N SER A 49 4.52 -7.48 -2.23
CA SER A 49 4.93 -6.63 -3.35
C SER A 49 4.14 -6.91 -4.62
N ARG A 50 4.29 -6.02 -5.61
CA ARG A 50 3.72 -6.19 -6.95
C ARG A 50 4.01 -7.55 -7.60
N THR A 51 5.14 -8.20 -7.29
CA THR A 51 5.50 -9.53 -7.83
C THR A 51 5.02 -10.69 -6.94
N GLY A 52 4.18 -10.42 -5.94
CA GLY A 52 3.59 -11.44 -5.05
C GLY A 52 4.51 -11.89 -3.92
N ARG A 53 5.68 -11.28 -3.74
CA ARG A 53 6.63 -11.65 -2.68
C ARG A 53 6.25 -10.96 -1.37
N ASP A 54 6.24 -11.72 -0.28
CA ASP A 54 6.05 -11.18 1.07
C ASP A 54 7.36 -10.59 1.62
N HIS A 55 7.29 -9.37 2.11
CA HIS A 55 8.40 -8.60 2.66
C HIS A 55 8.26 -8.30 4.15
N ALA A 56 7.30 -8.92 4.85
CA ALA A 56 7.09 -8.67 6.29
C ALA A 56 8.38 -8.83 7.12
N GLY A 57 9.19 -9.85 6.83
CA GLY A 57 10.47 -10.09 7.51
C GLY A 57 11.57 -9.05 7.20
N ARG A 58 11.48 -8.32 6.08
CA ARG A 58 12.44 -7.27 5.70
C ARG A 58 12.15 -5.93 6.35
N PHE A 59 10.90 -5.73 6.78
CA PHE A 59 10.48 -4.57 7.55
C PHE A 59 10.03 -5.02 8.95
N PRO A 60 10.96 -5.58 9.76
CA PRO A 60 10.63 -5.92 11.14
C PRO A 60 10.16 -4.62 11.81
N ARG A 61 8.97 -4.69 12.42
CA ARG A 61 8.26 -3.60 13.09
C ARG A 61 9.23 -2.56 13.66
N SER A 62 9.30 -1.38 13.04
CA SER A 62 9.84 -0.21 13.74
C SER A 62 8.97 -0.02 14.99
N PRO A 63 9.53 0.20 16.20
CA PRO A 63 8.77 0.19 17.45
C PRO A 63 7.80 1.38 17.59
N ARG A 64 7.64 2.23 16.56
CA ARG A 64 6.61 3.25 16.57
C ARG A 64 5.24 2.62 16.30
N PRO A 65 4.29 2.67 17.25
CA PRO A 65 2.91 2.38 16.92
C PRO A 65 2.52 3.37 15.82
N SER A 66 2.12 2.88 14.66
CA SER A 66 1.33 3.68 13.74
C SER A 66 0.07 4.05 14.52
N ALA A 67 0.05 5.28 15.04
CA ALA A 67 -1.13 5.86 15.63
C ALA A 67 -2.26 5.58 14.64
N GLY A 68 -3.22 4.76 15.05
CA GLY A 68 -4.36 4.43 14.23
C GLY A 68 -4.95 5.75 13.74
N TYR A 69 -5.14 5.87 12.42
CA TYR A 69 -5.92 6.95 11.86
C TYR A 69 -7.35 6.78 12.39
N ARG A 70 -7.62 7.37 13.55
CA ARG A 70 -8.92 7.39 14.20
C ARG A 70 -9.77 8.31 13.34
N ARG A 71 -10.59 7.71 12.48
CA ARG A 71 -11.63 8.39 11.71
C ARG A 71 -12.47 9.19 12.70
N ARG A 72 -12.24 10.51 12.79
CA ARG A 72 -13.16 11.42 13.49
C ARG A 72 -14.45 11.40 12.67
N ARG A 73 -15.53 10.92 13.30
CA ARG A 73 -16.87 11.31 12.87
C ARG A 73 -17.10 12.76 13.26
#